data_AF-A0A4Y8JNY8-F1
#
_entry.id   AF-A0A4Y8JNY8-F1
#
_cell.length_a   1.000
_cell.length_b   1.000
_cell.length_c   1.000
_cell.angle_alpha   90.00
_cell.angle_beta   90.00
_cell.angle_gamma   90.00
#
_symmetry.space_group_name_H-M   'P 1'
#
loop_
_entity.id
_entity.type
_entity.pdbx_description
1 polymer ?
#
loop_
_entity_poly.entity_id
_entity_poly.type
_entity_poly.pdbx_seq_one_letter_code
_entity_poly.pdbx_strand_id
1 'polypeptide(L)'
;MAVKHLQKFAFKSPEHRKYFGMRSLVESANKTLKSKNFEDLANVSKRSSRGFAFNYLAATLAAVSSNLRRIFDFFVKTAERDSGESLSRERRRKEATGTPLNKHSALPALAPPQ
;
A
#
# COMPACT_ATOMS: atom_id res chain seq x y z
N MET A 1 -1.48 25.32 -3.91
CA MET A 1 -2.36 24.51 -3.04
C MET A 1 -2.16 23.03 -3.34
N ALA A 2 -2.00 22.19 -2.31
CA ALA A 2 -1.65 20.78 -2.51
C ALA A 2 -2.89 19.95 -2.94
N VAL A 3 -2.91 19.52 -4.20
CA VAL A 3 -3.90 18.59 -4.81
C VAL A 3 -4.07 17.28 -4.01
N LYS A 4 -3.15 17.01 -3.06
CA LYS A 4 -3.22 15.88 -2.12
C LYS A 4 -4.49 15.83 -1.27
N HIS A 5 -5.06 16.99 -0.93
CA HIS A 5 -6.24 17.10 -0.07
C HIS A 5 -7.55 17.33 -0.84
N LEU A 6 -7.46 17.39 -2.17
CA LEU A 6 -8.62 17.64 -3.01
C LEU A 6 -9.43 16.35 -3.10
N GLN A 7 -10.65 16.38 -2.54
CA GLN A 7 -11.54 15.25 -2.45
C GLN A 7 -12.87 15.60 -3.10
N LYS A 8 -13.28 14.79 -4.10
CA LYS A 8 -14.51 15.01 -4.87
C LYS A 8 -15.79 14.77 -4.05
N PHE A 9 -15.73 13.83 -3.10
CA PHE A 9 -16.89 13.41 -2.32
C PHE A 9 -16.89 14.05 -0.94
N ALA A 10 -18.09 14.41 -0.46
CA ALA A 10 -18.26 14.96 0.87
C ALA A 10 -17.74 13.98 1.93
N PHE A 11 -17.08 14.51 2.96
CA PHE A 11 -16.51 13.69 4.03
C PHE A 11 -17.59 12.80 4.68
N LYS A 12 -17.26 11.52 4.89
CA LYS A 12 -18.15 10.45 5.39
C LYS A 12 -19.38 10.11 4.54
N SER A 13 -19.52 10.65 3.33
CA SER A 13 -20.57 10.18 2.41
C SER A 13 -20.37 8.70 2.03
N PRO A 14 -21.42 8.00 1.57
CA PRO A 14 -21.30 6.63 1.07
C PRO A 14 -20.24 6.50 -0.03
N GLU A 15 -20.20 7.46 -0.97
CA GLU A 15 -19.21 7.49 -2.06
C GLU A 15 -17.81 7.72 -1.50
N HIS A 16 -17.65 8.66 -0.56
CA HIS A 16 -16.38 8.88 0.10
C HIS A 16 -15.86 7.60 0.74
N ARG A 17 -16.68 6.89 1.52
CA ARG A 17 -16.26 5.63 2.16
C ARG A 17 -15.88 4.56 1.15
N LYS A 18 -16.58 4.49 0.02
CA LYS A 18 -16.28 3.56 -1.08
C LYS A 18 -14.91 3.84 -1.72
N TYR A 19 -14.55 5.11 -1.93
CA TYR A 19 -13.38 5.48 -2.72
C TYR A 19 -12.16 5.94 -1.91
N PHE A 20 -12.31 6.32 -0.63
CA PHE A 20 -11.24 6.88 0.21
C PHE A 20 -10.02 5.96 0.34
N GLY A 21 -10.23 4.63 0.33
CA GLY A 21 -9.14 3.64 0.40
C GLY A 21 -8.36 3.45 -0.91
N MET A 22 -8.98 3.72 -2.07
CA MET A 22 -8.36 3.43 -3.38
C MET A 22 -7.20 4.38 -3.68
N ARG A 23 -7.28 5.63 -3.22
CA ARG A 23 -6.20 6.61 -3.37
C ARG A 23 -4.91 6.15 -2.66
N SER A 24 -5.05 5.61 -1.45
CA SER A 24 -3.92 5.09 -0.66
C SER A 24 -3.18 3.98 -1.40
N LEU A 25 -3.89 3.14 -2.16
CA LEU A 25 -3.27 2.09 -2.98
C LEU A 25 -2.43 2.67 -4.12
N VAL A 26 -2.96 3.68 -4.82
CA VAL A 26 -2.23 4.35 -5.92
C VAL A 26 -1.00 5.08 -5.38
N GLU A 27 -1.14 5.80 -4.27
CA GLU A 27 -0.02 6.51 -3.65
C GLU A 27 1.05 5.55 -3.14
N SER A 28 0.65 4.42 -2.55
CA SER A 28 1.56 3.34 -2.16
C SER A 28 2.29 2.75 -3.37
N ALA A 29 1.58 2.46 -4.47
CA ALA A 29 2.20 1.95 -5.68
C ALA A 29 3.20 2.94 -6.30
N ASN A 30 2.84 4.23 -6.36
CA ASN A 30 3.72 5.29 -6.81
C ASN A 30 4.95 5.43 -5.92
N LYS A 31 4.79 5.29 -4.60
CA LYS A 31 5.90 5.31 -3.65
C LYS A 31 6.87 4.14 -3.92
N THR A 32 6.36 2.94 -4.21
CA THR A 32 7.20 1.79 -4.54
C THR A 32 7.99 2.02 -5.82
N LEU A 33 7.34 2.47 -6.90
CA LEU A 33 8.01 2.76 -8.19
C LEU A 33 9.07 3.85 -8.09
N LYS A 34 8.87 4.81 -7.19
CA LYS A 34 9.82 5.90 -6.93
C LYS A 34 10.92 5.50 -5.95
N SER A 35 10.82 4.35 -5.29
CA SER A 35 11.78 3.91 -4.28
C SER A 35 13.13 3.57 -4.89
N LYS A 36 14.20 3.92 -4.17
CA LYS A 36 15.59 3.66 -4.60
C LYS A 36 15.93 2.16 -4.71
N ASN A 37 15.15 1.30 -4.06
CA ASN A 37 15.48 -0.12 -3.93
C ASN A 37 15.36 -0.89 -5.25
N PHE A 38 14.50 -0.44 -6.16
CA PHE A 38 14.17 -1.21 -7.36
C PHE A 38 14.20 -0.32 -8.61
N GLU A 39 13.10 0.35 -8.93
CA GLU A 39 12.98 1.10 -10.19
C GLU A 39 13.61 2.49 -10.12
N ASP A 40 13.78 3.05 -8.92
CA ASP A 40 14.42 4.35 -8.65
C ASP A 40 13.97 5.48 -9.59
N LEU A 41 12.68 5.46 -9.96
CA LEU A 41 12.15 6.38 -10.97
C LEU A 41 12.22 7.85 -10.51
N ALA A 42 12.31 8.08 -9.20
CA ALA A 42 12.51 9.41 -8.63
C ALA A 42 13.88 10.02 -8.99
N ASN A 43 14.88 9.20 -9.28
CA ASN A 43 16.24 9.67 -9.57
C ASN A 43 16.33 10.25 -10.98
N VAL A 44 16.39 11.59 -11.05
CA VAL A 44 16.48 12.32 -12.31
C VAL A 44 17.79 12.03 -13.02
N SER A 45 18.89 11.78 -12.30
CA SER A 45 20.20 11.47 -12.90
C SER A 45 20.20 10.15 -13.67
N LYS A 46 19.41 9.15 -13.23
CA LYS A 46 19.20 7.90 -13.97
C LYS A 46 18.30 8.05 -15.19
N ARG A 47 17.61 9.18 -15.29
CA ARG A 47 16.77 9.59 -16.42
C ARG A 47 17.32 10.85 -17.11
N SER A 48 18.61 11.15 -16.91
CA SER A 48 19.24 12.43 -17.26
C SER A 48 19.33 12.69 -18.76
N SER A 49 19.03 11.70 -19.59
CA SER A 49 19.17 11.78 -21.04
C SER A 49 17.82 11.65 -21.76
N ARG A 50 17.47 12.68 -22.56
CA ARG A 50 16.67 12.62 -23.80
C ARG A 50 15.13 12.66 -23.70
N GLY A 51 14.57 13.84 -23.42
CA GLY A 51 13.23 14.21 -23.88
C GLY A 51 12.05 13.41 -23.29
N PHE A 52 10.84 13.76 -23.72
CA PHE A 52 9.60 13.16 -23.20
C PHE A 52 9.51 11.65 -23.53
N ALA A 53 9.92 11.25 -24.73
CA ALA A 53 9.82 9.87 -25.19
C ALA A 53 10.67 8.88 -24.37
N PHE A 54 11.93 9.21 -24.06
CA PHE A 54 12.77 8.33 -23.25
C PHE A 54 12.25 8.22 -21.81
N ASN A 55 11.82 9.35 -21.23
CA ASN A 55 11.21 9.34 -19.90
C ASN A 55 9.95 8.48 -19.85
N TYR A 56 9.14 8.53 -20.91
CA TYR A 56 7.96 7.70 -21.04
C TYR A 56 8.34 6.21 -21.08
N LEU A 57 9.30 5.82 -21.94
CA LEU A 57 9.79 4.45 -22.02
C LEU A 57 10.40 3.95 -20.70
N ALA A 58 11.20 4.77 -20.02
CA ALA A 58 11.79 4.42 -18.74
C ALA A 58 10.71 4.20 -17.66
N ALA A 59 9.69 5.06 -17.63
CA ALA A 59 8.57 4.94 -16.70
C ALA A 59 7.69 3.71 -16.99
N THR A 60 7.43 3.39 -18.26
CA THR A 60 6.66 2.20 -18.62
C THR A 60 7.42 0.92 -18.29
N LEU A 61 8.73 0.85 -18.60
CA LEU A 61 9.58 -0.28 -18.23
C LEU A 61 9.65 -0.47 -16.71
N ALA A 62 9.77 0.62 -15.94
CA ALA A 62 9.68 0.57 -14.49
C ALA A 62 8.34 -0.01 -14.00
N ALA A 63 7.23 0.44 -14.56
CA ALA A 63 5.91 -0.08 -14.21
C ALA A 63 5.75 -1.57 -14.52
N VAL A 64 6.22 -2.03 -15.69
CA VAL A 64 6.22 -3.44 -16.08
C VAL A 64 7.10 -4.26 -15.12
N SER A 65 8.32 -3.81 -14.83
CA SER A 65 9.23 -4.48 -13.90
C SER A 65 8.62 -4.64 -12.50
N SER A 66 7.99 -3.57 -11.97
CA SER A 66 7.31 -3.64 -10.68
C SER A 66 6.15 -4.63 -10.67
N ASN A 67 5.41 -4.73 -11.78
CA ASN A 67 4.30 -5.67 -11.88
C ASN A 67 4.80 -7.11 -11.93
N LEU A 68 5.86 -7.40 -12.70
CA LEU A 68 6.47 -8.73 -12.76
C LEU A 68 6.95 -9.19 -11.37
N ARG A 69 7.61 -8.30 -10.61
CA ARG A 69 8.02 -8.62 -9.22
C ARG A 69 6.84 -8.95 -8.33
N ARG A 70 5.74 -8.18 -8.42
CA ARG A 70 4.53 -8.45 -7.62
C ARG A 70 3.90 -9.79 -7.97
N ILE A 71 3.87 -10.16 -9.24
CA ILE A 71 3.36 -11.45 -9.70
C ILE A 71 4.24 -12.57 -9.14
N PHE A 72 5.57 -12.43 -9.23
CA PHE A 72 6.50 -13.40 -8.65
C PHE A 72 6.32 -13.53 -7.13
N ASP A 73 6.34 -12.42 -6.39
CA ASP A 73 6.12 -12.39 -4.94
C ASP A 73 4.77 -13.01 -4.55
N PHE A 74 3.75 -12.83 -5.39
CA PHE A 74 2.44 -13.44 -5.17
C PHE A 74 2.53 -14.96 -5.27
N PHE A 75 3.16 -15.51 -6.31
CA PHE A 75 3.32 -16.96 -6.45
C PHE A 75 4.15 -17.56 -5.34
N VAL A 76 5.27 -16.94 -4.97
CA VAL A 76 6.11 -17.39 -3.83
C VAL A 76 5.29 -17.42 -2.54
N LYS A 77 4.61 -16.33 -2.20
CA LYS A 77 3.78 -16.27 -0.97
C LYS A 77 2.58 -17.20 -1.01
N THR A 78 2.08 -17.54 -2.19
CA THR A 78 0.97 -18.48 -2.32
C THR A 78 1.48 -19.89 -2.09
N ALA A 79 2.62 -20.26 -2.69
CA ALA A 79 3.28 -21.55 -2.42
C ALA A 79 3.66 -21.71 -0.94
N GLU A 80 4.20 -20.67 -0.28
CA GLU A 80 4.48 -20.67 1.16
C GLU A 80 3.22 -20.95 1.98
N ARG A 81 2.08 -20.29 1.66
CA ARG A 81 0.80 -20.55 2.35
C ARG A 81 0.29 -21.96 2.12
N ASP A 82 0.39 -22.47 0.90
CA ASP A 82 -0.09 -23.80 0.54
C ASP A 82 0.76 -24.90 1.21
N SER A 83 2.04 -24.61 1.52
CA SER A 83 2.92 -25.51 2.27
C SER A 83 2.56 -25.64 3.76
N GLY A 84 1.52 -24.94 4.23
CA GLY A 84 1.05 -24.99 5.62
C GLY A 84 1.81 -24.06 6.56
N GLU A 85 2.78 -23.28 6.07
CA GLU A 85 3.38 -22.22 6.85
C GLU A 85 2.35 -21.11 7.08
N SER A 86 1.85 -21.00 8.31
CA SER A 86 1.09 -19.82 8.69
C SER A 86 2.05 -18.64 8.58
N LEU A 87 1.81 -17.73 7.63
CA LEU A 87 2.54 -16.46 7.57
C LEU A 87 2.30 -15.75 8.90
N SER A 88 3.26 -15.91 9.81
CA SER A 88 3.28 -15.29 11.13
C SER A 88 3.41 -13.79 10.91
N ARG A 89 2.27 -13.12 10.77
CA ARG A 89 2.27 -11.67 10.77
C ARG A 89 2.33 -11.22 12.22
N GLU A 90 3.55 -10.99 12.69
CA GLU A 90 3.80 -10.43 14.01
C GLU A 90 2.90 -9.19 14.22
N ARG A 91 2.14 -9.19 15.33
CA ARG A 91 1.14 -8.16 15.57
C ARG A 91 1.84 -6.84 15.85
N ARG A 92 1.64 -5.88 14.95
CA ARG A 92 2.36 -4.59 14.97
C ARG A 92 2.02 -3.71 16.16
N ARG A 93 0.85 -3.89 16.79
CA ARG A 93 0.45 -3.18 18.00
C ARG A 93 0.86 -3.99 19.22
N LYS A 94 1.78 -3.42 19.99
CA LYS A 94 2.34 -4.00 21.22
C LYS A 94 2.01 -3.06 22.39
N GLU A 95 1.86 -3.62 23.57
CA GLU A 95 1.81 -2.87 24.83
C GLU A 95 3.20 -2.30 25.16
N ALA A 96 3.28 -1.44 26.18
CA ALA A 96 4.55 -0.82 26.61
C ALA A 96 5.61 -1.87 27.01
N THR A 97 5.17 -3.05 27.44
CA THR A 97 5.98 -4.23 27.80
C THR A 97 6.41 -5.09 26.59
N GLY A 98 6.03 -4.73 25.37
CA GLY A 98 6.43 -5.44 24.14
C GLY A 98 5.57 -6.67 23.78
N THR A 99 4.61 -7.04 24.63
CA THR A 99 3.60 -8.06 24.35
C THR A 99 2.58 -7.58 23.30
N PRO A 100 2.11 -8.43 22.38
CA PRO A 100 1.07 -8.05 21.43
C PRO A 100 -0.22 -7.68 22.17
N LEU A 101 -0.85 -6.57 21.78
CA LEU A 101 -2.07 -6.07 22.41
C LEU A 101 -3.16 -7.16 22.39
N ASN A 102 -3.93 -7.33 23.46
CA ASN A 102 -4.97 -8.35 23.47
C ASN A 102 -6.05 -8.07 22.39
N LYS A 103 -6.75 -9.10 21.89
CA LYS A 103 -7.92 -8.84 21.02
C LYS A 103 -8.98 -8.19 21.90
N HIS A 104 -9.56 -7.07 21.47
CA HIS A 104 -10.76 -6.57 22.15
C HIS A 104 -11.83 -7.66 22.04
N SER A 105 -12.15 -8.32 23.16
CA SER A 105 -13.41 -9.06 23.27
C SER A 105 -14.52 -8.07 23.00
N ALA A 106 -15.52 -8.45 22.20
CA ALA A 106 -16.69 -7.61 21.97
C ALA A 106 -17.19 -7.12 23.34
N LEU A 107 -17.32 -5.79 23.48
CA LEU A 107 -17.92 -5.23 24.68
C LEU A 107 -19.33 -5.85 24.80
N PRO A 108 -19.73 -6.35 25.98
CA PRO A 108 -21.11 -6.78 26.17
C PRO A 108 -22.02 -5.62 25.81
N ALA A 109 -23.15 -5.93 25.15
CA ALA A 109 -24.10 -4.91 24.72
C ALA A 109 -24.48 -4.05 25.94
N LEU A 110 -24.21 -2.73 25.85
CA LEU A 110 -24.60 -1.79 26.89
C LEU A 110 -26.11 -1.86 27.05
N ALA A 111 -26.57 -2.13 28.27
CA ALA A 111 -27.99 -2.11 28.58
C ALA A 111 -28.57 -0.72 28.23
N PRO A 112 -29.80 -0.65 27.71
CA PRO A 112 -30.41 0.62 27.35
C PRO A 112 -30.50 1.52 28.59
N PRO A 113 -30.32 2.84 28.43
CA PRO A 113 -30.45 3.80 29.53
C PRO A 113 -31.87 3.76 30.11
N GLN A 114 -31.98 3.81 31.44
CA GLN A 114 -33.24 3.95 32.18
C GLN A 114 -33.74 5.40 32.16
#